data_AF-A0A6V8NW02-F1
#
_entry.id   AF-A0A6V8NW02-F1
#
_cell.length_a   1.000
_cell.length_b   1.000
_cell.length_c   1.000
_cell.angle_alpha   90.00
_cell.angle_beta   90.00
_cell.angle_gamma   90.00
#
_symmetry.space_group_name_H-M   'P 1'
#
loop_
_entity.id
_entity.type
_entity.pdbx_description
1 polymer ?
#
loop_
_entity_poly.entity_id
_entity_poly.type
_entity_poly.pdbx_seq_one_letter_code
_entity_poly.pdbx_strand_id
1 'polypeptide(L)' 'VIVKFLQHFGYVEDIGLGIPNKIIKLMKEHSGKEPELKELGEEFIVTLFPAEAKENMERG' A
#
# COMPACT_ATOMS: atom_id res chain seq x y z
N VAL A 1 -19.87 8.24 9.59
CA VAL A 1 -19.72 8.03 11.06
C VAL A 1 -18.40 7.34 11.40
N ILE A 2 -18.07 6.20 10.76
CA ILE A 2 -16.81 5.46 10.99
C ILE A 2 -15.54 6.28 10.74
N VAL A 3 -15.44 7.00 9.62
CA VAL A 3 -14.22 7.77 9.30
C VAL A 3 -13.90 8.81 10.37
N LYS A 4 -14.91 9.54 10.87
CA LYS A 4 -14.74 10.52 11.96
C LYS A 4 -14.30 9.87 13.27
N PHE A 5 -14.81 8.67 13.57
CA PHE A 5 -14.38 7.90 14.74
C PHE A 5 -12.91 7.48 14.60
N LEU A 6 -12.53 6.91 13.46
CA LEU A 6 -11.14 6.51 13.20
C LEU A 6 -10.16 7.69 13.18
N GLN A 7 -10.59 8.86 12.70
CA GLN A 7 -9.82 10.11 12.79
C GLN A 7 -9.60 10.54 14.24
N HIS A 8 -10.63 10.45 15.09
CA HIS A 8 -10.52 10.81 16.50
C HIS A 8 -9.49 9.94 17.25
N PHE A 9 -9.37 8.67 16.87
CA PHE A 9 -8.36 7.76 17.41
C PHE A 9 -7.00 7.81 16.69
N GLY A 10 -6.84 8.66 15.68
CA GLY A 10 -5.59 8.82 14.93
C GLY A 10 -5.28 7.71 13.93
N TYR A 11 -6.24 6.83 13.61
CA TYR A 11 -6.06 5.77 12.60
C TYR A 11 -6.24 6.28 11.17
N VAL A 12 -6.89 7.43 11.00
CA VAL A 12 -7.06 8.10 9.71
C VAL A 12 -6.56 9.53 9.86
N GLU A 13 -5.57 9.89 9.04
CA GLU A 13 -5.04 11.25 8.96
C GLU A 13 -5.91 12.03 7.94
N ASP A 14 -5.51 11.99 6.67
CA ASP A 14 -6.18 12.68 5.57
C ASP A 14 -6.96 11.71 4.68
N ILE A 15 -8.24 12.01 4.49
CA ILE A 15 -9.12 11.26 3.59
C ILE A 15 -8.64 11.48 2.15
N GLY A 16 -8.47 10.40 1.39
CA GLY A 16 -8.07 10.43 -0.01
C GLY A 16 -6.57 10.36 -0.27
N LEU A 17 -5.72 10.57 0.75
CA LEU A 17 -4.26 10.50 0.59
C LEU A 17 -3.65 9.13 0.94
N GLY A 18 -4.44 8.24 1.56
CA GLY A 18 -3.97 6.91 1.96
C GLY A 18 -3.43 6.07 0.81
N ILE A 19 -4.21 5.88 -0.27
CA ILE A 19 -3.79 5.04 -1.40
C ILE A 19 -2.57 5.65 -2.13
N PRO A 20 -2.55 6.94 -2.53
CA PRO A 20 -1.39 7.51 -3.21
C PRO A 20 -0.12 7.50 -2.35
N ASN A 21 -0.21 7.98 -1.10
CA ASN A 21 0.98 8.26 -0.29
C ASN A 21 1.44 7.08 0.58
N LYS A 22 0.52 6.23 1.04
CA LYS A 22 0.85 5.13 1.95
C LYS A 22 0.89 3.78 1.23
N ILE A 23 0.17 3.61 0.10
CA ILE A 23 0.19 2.36 -0.68
C ILE A 23 1.12 2.49 -1.88
N ILE A 24 0.78 3.32 -2.88
CA ILE A 24 1.53 3.38 -4.15
C ILE A 24 2.98 3.82 -3.91
N LYS A 25 3.18 4.94 -3.22
CA LYS A 25 4.51 5.49 -2.94
C LYS A 25 5.37 4.50 -2.14
N LEU A 26 4.88 4.00 -1.01
CA LEU A 26 5.68 3.11 -0.14
C LEU A 26 5.96 1.75 -0.78
N MET A 27 5.03 1.21 -1.58
CA MET A 27 5.23 -0.04 -2.32
C MET A 27 6.38 0.09 -3.33
N LYS A 28 6.42 1.22 -4.05
CA LYS A 28 7.49 1.57 -4.97
C LYS A 28 8.83 1.76 -4.26
N GLU A 29 8.83 2.42 -3.11
CA GLU A 29 10.04 2.58 -2.28
C GLU A 29 10.53 1.24 -1.70
N HIS A 30 9.62 0.34 -1.33
CA HIS A 30 9.95 -0.94 -0.69
C HIS A 30 10.42 -2.01 -1.67
N SER A 31 9.75 -2.12 -2.82
CA SER A 31 9.97 -3.22 -3.78
C SER A 31 10.49 -2.78 -5.14
N GLY A 32 10.53 -1.48 -5.43
CA GLY A 32 10.76 -0.96 -6.77
C GLY A 32 9.57 -1.13 -7.73
N LYS A 33 8.49 -1.81 -7.31
CA LYS A 33 7.28 -2.08 -8.09
C LYS A 33 6.09 -1.32 -7.52
N GLU A 34 5.18 -0.93 -8.41
CA GLU A 34 3.88 -0.39 -7.99
C GLU A 34 2.94 -1.52 -7.57
N PRO A 35 1.99 -1.27 -6.65
CA PRO A 35 1.01 -2.27 -6.25
C PRO A 35 0.02 -2.52 -7.39
N GLU A 36 -0.53 -3.73 -7.45
CA GLU A 36 -1.65 -4.00 -8.36
C GLU A 36 -2.94 -3.55 -7.71
N LEU A 37 -3.69 -2.67 -8.39
CA LEU A 37 -5.02 -2.24 -7.97
C LEU A 37 -6.03 -2.76 -9.00
N LYS A 38 -6.94 -3.61 -8.57
CA LYS A 38 -7.90 -4.27 -9.46
C LYS A 38 -9.32 -4.21 -8.90
N GLU A 39 -10.25 -3.82 -9.74
CA GLU A 39 -11.67 -3.97 -9.48
C GLU A 39 -12.16 -5.31 -10.04
N LEU A 40 -12.88 -6.07 -9.22
CA LEU A 40 -13.48 -7.36 -9.58
C LEU A 40 -14.94 -7.38 -9.16
N GLY A 41 -15.81 -6.90 -10.04
CA GLY A 41 -17.24 -6.76 -9.73
C GLY A 41 -17.46 -5.72 -8.64
N GLU A 42 -17.85 -6.19 -7.45
CA GLU A 42 -18.07 -5.35 -6.26
C GLU A 42 -16.83 -5.29 -5.33
N GLU A 43 -15.75 -5.99 -5.69
CA GLU A 43 -14.53 -6.05 -4.89
C GLU A 43 -13.45 -5.13 -5.43
N PHE A 44 -12.69 -4.54 -4.50
CA PHE A 44 -11.45 -3.82 -4.80
C PHE A 44 -10.28 -4.57 -4.17
N ILE A 45 -9.38 -5.07 -5.00
CA ILE A 45 -8.25 -5.91 -4.62
C ILE A 45 -6.96 -5.10 -4.75
N VAL A 46 -6.15 -5.14 -3.69
CA VAL A 46 -4.80 -4.54 -3.65
C VAL A 46 -3.79 -5.66 -3.45
N THR A 47 -2.89 -5.85 -4.42
CA THR A 47 -1.77 -6.78 -4.32
C THR A 47 -0.49 -6.02 -4.00
N LEU A 48 0.16 -6.42 -2.89
CA LEU A 48 1.46 -5.90 -2.48
C LEU A 48 2.53 -6.96 -2.73
N PHE A 49 3.73 -6.53 -3.09
CA PHE A 49 4.86 -7.41 -3.36
C PHE A 49 5.88 -7.36 -2.21
N PRO A 50 6.67 -8.42 -1.99
CA PRO A 50 7.79 -8.32 -1.08
C PRO A 50 8.86 -7.38 -1.65
N ALA A 51 9.70 -6.81 -0.78
CA ALA A 51 10.95 -6.18 -1.23
C ALA A 51 11.73 -7.17 -2.11
N GLU A 52 12.37 -6.68 -3.17
CA GLU A 52 13.29 -7.53 -3.92
C GLU A 52 14.39 -7.99 -2.94
N ALA A 53 14.47 -9.30 -2.74
CA ALA A 53 15.42 -9.87 -1.81
C ALA A 53 16.82 -9.45 -2.27
N LYS A 54 17.58 -8.79 -1.38
CA LYS A 54 19.04 -8.67 -1.49
C LYS A 54 19.76 -10.04 -1.44
N GLU A 55 19.04 -11.15 -1.56
CA GLU A 55 19.56 -12.52 -1.52
C GLU A 55 20.29 -12.92 -2.82
N ASN A 56 20.05 -12.23 -3.94
CA ASN A 56 20.71 -12.53 -5.21
C ASN A 56 22.12 -11.91 -5.36
N MET A 57 22.66 -11.26 -4.33
CA MET A 57 24.01 -10.64 -4.35
C MET A 57 25.05 -11.40 -3.51
N GLU A 58 24.64 -12.39 -2.71
CA GLU A 58 25.56 -13.18 -1.85
C GLU A 58 25.79 -14.62 -2.34
N ARG A 59 25.20 -15.02 -3.46
CA ARG A 59 25.55 -16.27 -4.18
C ARG A 59 26.37 -15.95 -5.44
N GLY A 60 27.44 -15.19 -5.25
CA GLY A 60 28.55 -15.07 -6.20
C GLY A 60 29.59 -16.15 -5.99
#